data_AF-A0A2V8UWW8-F1
#
_entry.id   AF-A0A2V8UWW8-F1
#
_cell.length_a   1.000
_cell.length_b   1.000
_cell.length_c   1.000
_cell.angle_alpha   90.00
_cell.angle_beta   90.00
_cell.angle_gamma   90.00
#
_symmetry.space_group_name_H-M   'P 1'
#
loop_
_entity.id
_entity.type
_entity.pdbx_description
1 polymer ?
#
loop_
_entity_poly.entity_id
_entity_poly.type
_entity_poly.pdbx_seq_one_letter_code
_entity_poly.pdbx_strand_id
1 'polypeptide(L)'
;MSMSAPFPPRRGETVKRVPEFSKFAVAMIFFANAATAAVPQQARALIDHLTGGRGTYAADDGVYRVIFPREEATIVQDYQNLSPNLGLNSWVAFTSAIHHDAILTGQFLLLEDEVNPVITVALDAGLDVTGLAASSLFEGPRLQTLDVTGTGTFEGLASAFRKSLDEIRRVRRTAALRLTKFAVPAVPLESAIDGSPLDTILSMRGVVISGVYKAAIGSRAVLHGELIGREMGMSTWVSFAGTNDHAVAHGEFAETPDGLKTLLKALRSKGINIISIRNHTLGEHPQFVFVHFWGQDSALELAKKIRYVLDTQVGAMAPNPREKI
;
A
#
# COMPACT_ATOMS: atom_id res chain seq x y z
N MET A 1 -24.08 -89.33 -21.18
CA MET A 1 -23.68 -90.15 -22.35
C MET A 1 -23.25 -89.18 -23.45
N SER A 2 -21.94 -88.97 -23.57
CA SER A 2 -21.06 -89.57 -24.59
C SER A 2 -21.01 -88.68 -25.84
N MET A 3 -20.03 -87.77 -25.91
CA MET A 3 -18.83 -87.90 -26.74
C MET A 3 -19.12 -88.25 -28.19
N SER A 4 -18.87 -87.32 -29.11
CA SER A 4 -17.82 -87.44 -30.14
C SER A 4 -17.92 -86.31 -31.17
N ALA A 5 -16.81 -85.62 -31.38
CA ALA A 5 -16.56 -84.85 -32.60
C ALA A 5 -15.81 -85.73 -33.61
N PRO A 6 -15.89 -85.41 -34.91
CA PRO A 6 -14.73 -85.57 -35.78
C PRO A 6 -14.40 -84.30 -36.59
N PHE A 7 -13.10 -84.20 -36.89
CA PHE A 7 -12.31 -83.14 -37.54
C PHE A 7 -12.61 -82.97 -39.08
N PRO A 8 -11.98 -82.01 -39.81
CA PRO A 8 -12.65 -81.02 -40.67
C PRO A 8 -12.36 -81.21 -42.18
N PRO A 9 -12.78 -80.26 -43.06
CA PRO A 9 -11.95 -79.95 -44.21
C PRO A 9 -11.70 -78.45 -44.48
N ARG A 10 -10.40 -78.17 -44.68
CA ARG A 10 -9.75 -77.44 -45.79
C ARG A 10 -10.24 -76.03 -46.18
N ARG A 11 -9.45 -75.07 -45.70
CA ARG A 11 -8.61 -74.13 -46.47
C ARG A 11 -9.14 -73.69 -47.85
N GLY A 12 -9.57 -72.43 -47.90
CA GLY A 12 -9.54 -71.65 -49.14
C GLY A 12 -10.70 -70.68 -49.27
N GLU A 13 -10.69 -69.57 -48.52
CA GLU A 13 -11.14 -68.28 -49.02
C GLU A 13 -10.72 -67.16 -48.06
N THR A 14 -9.97 -66.21 -48.61
CA THR A 14 -9.42 -65.05 -47.94
C THR A 14 -10.53 -64.07 -47.56
N VAL A 15 -11.01 -64.13 -46.32
CA VAL A 15 -11.76 -63.02 -45.72
C VAL A 15 -10.75 -61.93 -45.40
N LYS A 16 -10.84 -60.80 -46.12
CA LYS A 16 -10.04 -59.60 -45.85
C LYS A 16 -10.30 -59.14 -44.42
N ARG A 17 -9.27 -59.23 -43.58
CA ARG A 17 -9.24 -58.64 -42.24
C ARG A 17 -9.54 -57.15 -42.36
N VAL A 18 -10.60 -56.71 -41.69
CA VAL A 18 -10.76 -55.31 -41.29
C VAL A 18 -9.77 -55.11 -40.13
N PRO A 19 -8.78 -54.21 -40.21
CA PRO A 19 -7.99 -53.87 -39.04
C PRO A 19 -8.82 -52.91 -38.18
N GLU A 20 -9.12 -53.35 -36.95
CA GLU A 20 -9.47 -52.47 -35.85
C GLU A 20 -8.33 -51.48 -35.63
N PHE A 21 -8.45 -50.28 -36.19
CA PHE A 21 -7.71 -49.13 -35.71
C PHE A 21 -8.62 -48.36 -34.76
N SER A 22 -8.48 -48.67 -33.47
CA SER A 22 -8.85 -47.78 -32.38
C SER A 22 -8.27 -46.40 -32.65
N LYS A 23 -9.10 -45.50 -33.16
CA LYS A 23 -8.78 -44.07 -33.23
C LYS A 23 -8.90 -43.53 -31.79
N PHE A 24 -7.83 -43.64 -31.02
CA PHE A 24 -7.64 -42.76 -29.87
C PHE A 24 -7.58 -41.33 -30.40
N ALA A 25 -8.67 -40.59 -30.21
CA ALA A 25 -8.65 -39.14 -30.35
C ALA A 25 -7.79 -38.61 -29.19
N VAL A 26 -6.52 -38.30 -29.46
CA VAL A 26 -5.71 -37.51 -28.54
C VAL A 26 -6.27 -36.10 -28.58
N ALA A 27 -7.14 -35.77 -27.63
CA ALA A 27 -7.50 -34.39 -27.35
C ALA A 27 -6.25 -33.70 -26.79
N MET A 28 -5.49 -33.00 -27.66
CA MET A 28 -4.47 -32.07 -27.21
C MET A 28 -5.18 -30.89 -26.53
N ILE A 29 -5.30 -30.98 -25.20
CA ILE A 29 -5.61 -29.83 -24.37
C ILE A 29 -4.36 -28.94 -24.43
N PHE A 30 -4.38 -27.96 -25.32
CA PHE A 30 -3.46 -26.83 -25.22
C PHE A 30 -3.85 -26.06 -23.96
N PHE A 31 -3.16 -26.34 -22.84
CA PHE A 31 -3.04 -25.33 -21.80
C PHE A 31 -2.26 -24.18 -22.44
N ALA A 32 -2.98 -23.13 -22.86
CA ALA A 32 -2.35 -21.85 -23.12
C ALA A 32 -1.76 -21.41 -21.78
N ASN A 33 -0.45 -21.66 -21.59
CA ASN A 33 0.31 -20.93 -20.60
C ASN A 33 0.13 -19.46 -20.99
N ALA A 34 -0.65 -18.73 -20.20
CA ALA A 34 -0.67 -17.28 -20.26
C ALA A 34 0.72 -16.82 -19.83
N ALA A 35 1.67 -16.84 -20.77
CA ALA A 35 2.99 -16.28 -20.57
C ALA A 35 2.79 -14.80 -20.22
N THR A 36 3.26 -14.39 -19.05
CA THR A 36 3.32 -12.97 -18.71
C THR A 36 4.18 -12.28 -19.77
N ALA A 37 3.63 -11.22 -20.37
CA ALA A 37 4.34 -10.52 -21.42
C ALA A 37 5.64 -9.93 -20.87
N ALA A 38 6.77 -10.32 -21.46
CA ALA A 38 8.09 -9.86 -21.04
C ALA A 38 8.18 -8.33 -21.07
N VAL A 39 8.74 -7.71 -20.02
CA VAL A 39 9.08 -6.28 -20.06
C VAL A 39 10.04 -6.03 -21.22
N PRO A 40 9.72 -5.20 -22.23
CA PRO A 40 10.56 -5.02 -23.41
C PRO A 40 11.96 -4.50 -23.07
N GLN A 41 13.00 -4.92 -23.80
CA GLN A 41 14.38 -4.49 -23.52
C GLN A 41 14.54 -2.96 -23.56
N GLN A 42 13.86 -2.30 -24.50
CA GLN A 42 13.81 -0.83 -24.57
C GLN A 42 13.18 -0.20 -23.32
N ALA A 43 12.13 -0.81 -22.75
CA ALA A 43 11.50 -0.34 -21.53
C ALA A 43 12.43 -0.52 -20.33
N ARG A 44 13.19 -1.61 -20.26
CA ARG A 44 14.21 -1.83 -19.22
C ARG A 44 15.27 -0.73 -19.23
N ALA A 45 15.82 -0.41 -20.40
CA ALA A 45 16.79 0.67 -20.55
C ALA A 45 16.21 2.04 -20.19
N LEU A 46 14.95 2.29 -20.53
CA LEU A 46 14.23 3.50 -20.14
C LEU A 46 14.04 3.60 -18.62
N ILE A 47 13.62 2.51 -17.98
CA ILE A 47 13.46 2.43 -16.52
C ILE A 47 14.80 2.73 -15.83
N ASP A 48 15.89 2.14 -16.30
CA ASP A 48 17.23 2.39 -15.75
C ASP A 48 17.58 3.89 -15.82
N HIS A 49 17.40 4.48 -17.00
CA HIS A 49 17.68 5.90 -17.23
C HIS A 49 16.85 6.82 -16.32
N LEU A 50 15.53 6.60 -16.25
CA LEU A 50 14.61 7.47 -15.50
C LEU A 50 14.77 7.32 -13.99
N THR A 51 14.85 6.07 -13.51
CA THR A 51 15.02 5.83 -12.07
C THR A 51 16.43 6.16 -11.60
N GLY A 52 17.43 6.08 -12.49
CA GLY A 52 18.84 6.28 -12.16
C GLY A 52 19.48 5.08 -11.44
N GLY A 53 18.82 3.92 -11.45
CA GLY A 53 19.37 2.65 -10.99
C GLY A 53 19.55 1.68 -12.15
N ARG A 54 20.23 0.55 -11.92
CA ARG A 54 20.30 -0.54 -12.90
C ARG A 54 19.50 -1.73 -12.39
N GLY A 55 18.53 -2.18 -13.18
CA GLY A 55 17.69 -3.32 -12.83
C GLY A 55 18.18 -4.67 -13.35
N THR A 56 17.58 -5.72 -12.79
CA THR A 56 17.73 -7.12 -13.22
C THR A 56 16.40 -7.63 -13.76
N TYR A 57 16.44 -8.33 -14.89
CA TYR A 57 15.26 -8.98 -15.45
C TYR A 57 15.17 -10.43 -14.96
N ALA A 58 14.09 -10.76 -14.26
CA ALA A 58 13.72 -12.11 -13.88
C ALA A 58 12.80 -12.69 -14.97
N ALA A 59 13.36 -13.52 -15.85
CA ALA A 59 12.63 -14.04 -17.01
C ALA A 59 11.45 -14.95 -16.63
N ASP A 60 11.60 -15.74 -15.57
CA ASP A 60 10.58 -16.68 -15.10
C ASP A 60 9.32 -15.96 -14.58
N ASP A 61 9.50 -14.75 -14.02
CA ASP A 61 8.38 -13.92 -13.52
C ASP A 61 7.92 -12.87 -14.54
N GLY A 62 8.70 -12.64 -15.60
CA GLY A 62 8.48 -11.53 -16.54
C GLY A 62 8.71 -10.15 -15.92
N VAL A 63 9.48 -10.06 -14.83
CA VAL A 63 9.63 -8.84 -14.01
C VAL A 63 10.97 -8.16 -14.22
N TYR A 64 10.97 -6.83 -14.31
CA TYR A 64 12.18 -6.01 -14.23
C TYR A 64 12.27 -5.28 -12.89
N ARG A 65 13.28 -5.60 -12.07
CA ARG A 65 13.41 -5.08 -10.69
C ARG A 65 14.66 -4.24 -10.53
N VAL A 66 14.53 -3.06 -9.93
CA VAL A 66 15.61 -2.15 -9.58
C VAL A 66 15.67 -2.01 -8.05
N ILE A 67 16.89 -2.03 -7.50
CA ILE A 67 17.15 -1.89 -6.06
C ILE A 67 17.97 -0.63 -5.82
N PHE A 68 17.60 0.14 -4.80
CA PHE A 68 18.24 1.37 -4.37
C PHE A 68 18.70 1.21 -2.91
N PRO A 69 20.00 0.91 -2.69
CA PRO A 69 20.57 0.86 -1.35
C PRO A 69 20.37 2.17 -0.59
N ARG A 70 20.20 2.08 0.72
CA ARG A 70 19.97 3.22 1.60
C ARG A 70 21.08 3.28 2.65
N GLU A 71 22.22 3.83 2.26
CA GLU A 71 23.40 3.91 3.13
C GLU A 71 23.14 4.77 4.37
N GLU A 72 22.32 5.82 4.26
CA GLU A 72 21.93 6.68 5.38
C GLU A 72 20.96 5.98 6.35
N ALA A 73 20.37 4.86 5.95
CA ALA A 73 19.52 4.01 6.77
C ALA A 73 20.30 2.85 7.42
N THR A 74 21.64 2.95 7.53
CA THR A 74 22.47 1.96 8.21
C THR A 74 22.03 1.83 9.67
N ILE A 75 21.58 0.65 10.05
CA ILE A 75 21.27 0.31 11.44
C ILE A 75 22.56 -0.13 12.13
N VAL A 76 22.81 0.41 13.32
CA VAL A 76 23.92 -0.01 14.19
C VAL A 76 23.34 -0.71 15.40
N GLN A 77 23.68 -1.98 15.59
CA GLN A 77 23.28 -2.77 16.76
C GLN A 77 24.54 -3.30 17.44
N ASP A 78 24.68 -3.07 18.76
CA ASP A 78 25.85 -3.48 19.54
C ASP A 78 27.19 -3.07 18.90
N TYR A 79 27.26 -1.84 18.41
CA TYR A 79 28.42 -1.27 17.69
C TYR A 79 28.76 -1.94 16.35
N GLN A 80 27.90 -2.82 15.83
CA GLN A 80 28.04 -3.43 14.51
C GLN A 80 27.07 -2.81 13.50
N ASN A 81 27.59 -2.45 12.32
CA ASN A 81 26.75 -2.06 11.20
C ASN A 81 26.07 -3.29 10.62
N LEU A 82 24.74 -3.28 10.60
CA LEU A 82 23.98 -4.32 9.93
C LEU A 82 24.23 -4.26 8.42
N SER A 83 24.33 -5.44 7.80
CA SER A 83 24.61 -5.55 6.37
C SER A 83 23.47 -4.90 5.55
N PRO A 84 23.79 -4.04 4.55
CA PRO A 84 22.78 -3.52 3.63
C PRO A 84 21.98 -4.62 2.89
N ASN A 85 22.55 -5.82 2.78
CA ASN A 85 21.90 -6.98 2.18
C ASN A 85 20.77 -7.59 3.03
N LEU A 86 20.52 -7.08 4.25
CA LEU A 86 19.37 -7.48 5.08
C LEU A 86 18.02 -6.96 4.55
N GLY A 87 18.00 -6.31 3.39
CA GLY A 87 16.80 -5.68 2.86
C GLY A 87 16.65 -4.20 3.23
N LEU A 88 17.73 -3.56 3.69
CA LEU A 88 17.76 -2.12 3.98
C LEU A 88 17.89 -1.29 2.69
N ASN A 89 16.89 -1.40 1.82
CA ASN A 89 16.87 -0.73 0.53
C ASN A 89 15.45 -0.32 0.13
N SER A 90 15.36 0.66 -0.76
CA SER A 90 14.14 0.88 -1.55
C SER A 90 14.21 0.02 -2.80
N TRP A 91 13.08 -0.37 -3.36
CA TRP A 91 13.04 -1.16 -4.59
C TRP A 91 11.78 -0.88 -5.39
N VAL A 92 11.85 -1.17 -6.68
CA VAL A 92 10.73 -1.09 -7.60
C VAL A 92 10.79 -2.24 -8.59
N ALA A 93 9.64 -2.79 -8.93
CA ALA A 93 9.48 -3.87 -9.89
C ALA A 93 8.41 -3.47 -10.92
N PHE A 94 8.66 -3.82 -12.18
CA PHE A 94 7.77 -3.58 -13.29
C PHE A 94 7.44 -4.89 -14.00
N THR A 95 6.19 -5.06 -14.41
CA THR A 95 5.77 -6.10 -15.35
C THR A 95 4.87 -5.50 -16.42
N SER A 96 4.77 -6.15 -17.58
CA SER A 96 3.84 -5.71 -18.63
C SER A 96 2.40 -6.03 -18.23
N ALA A 97 1.47 -5.13 -18.54
CA ALA A 97 0.05 -5.33 -18.27
C ALA A 97 -0.78 -5.52 -19.54
N ILE A 98 -2.04 -5.96 -19.36
CA ILE A 98 -2.99 -6.21 -20.46
C ILE A 98 -3.77 -4.92 -20.80
N HIS A 99 -4.22 -4.19 -19.79
CA HIS A 99 -5.06 -2.98 -19.95
C HIS A 99 -4.26 -1.67 -19.94
N HIS A 100 -3.00 -1.74 -19.53
CA HIS A 100 -2.02 -0.66 -19.53
C HIS A 100 -0.67 -1.25 -19.98
N ASP A 101 0.30 -0.41 -20.34
CA ASP A 101 1.62 -0.93 -20.72
C ASP A 101 2.29 -1.68 -19.56
N ALA A 102 2.13 -1.18 -18.33
CA ALA A 102 2.83 -1.67 -17.16
C ALA A 102 2.03 -1.61 -15.86
N ILE A 103 2.40 -2.51 -14.95
CA ILE A 103 2.12 -2.42 -13.51
C ILE A 103 3.46 -2.23 -12.79
N LEU A 104 3.46 -1.37 -11.77
CA LEU A 104 4.57 -1.17 -10.85
C LEU A 104 4.14 -1.66 -9.46
N THR A 105 5.03 -2.39 -8.78
CA THR A 105 5.01 -2.51 -7.32
C THR A 105 6.35 -2.06 -6.77
N GLY A 106 6.37 -1.46 -5.59
CA GLY A 106 7.60 -0.95 -5.02
C GLY A 106 7.47 -0.65 -3.55
N GLN A 107 8.62 -0.38 -2.94
CA GLN A 107 8.73 0.01 -1.55
C GLN A 107 9.83 1.05 -1.41
N PHE A 108 9.55 2.10 -0.64
CA PHE A 108 10.57 3.02 -0.16
C PHE A 108 10.93 2.68 1.28
N LEU A 109 12.23 2.66 1.58
CA LEU A 109 12.74 2.63 2.95
C LEU A 109 13.06 4.06 3.38
N LEU A 110 12.32 4.56 4.36
CA LEU A 110 12.27 5.96 4.74
C LEU A 110 12.70 6.17 6.19
N LEU A 111 13.33 7.31 6.44
CA LEU A 111 13.43 7.90 7.78
C LEU A 111 12.12 8.65 8.08
N GLU A 112 11.83 8.86 9.37
CA GLU A 112 10.52 9.39 9.81
C GLU A 112 10.12 10.73 9.19
N ASP A 113 11.07 11.66 9.05
CA ASP A 113 10.84 12.98 8.46
C ASP A 113 10.67 12.94 6.93
N GLU A 114 11.00 11.82 6.30
CA GLU A 114 10.81 11.62 4.86
C GLU A 114 9.42 11.07 4.53
N VAL A 115 8.78 10.35 5.47
CA VAL A 115 7.52 9.62 5.23
C VAL A 115 6.45 10.49 4.58
N ASN A 116 6.06 11.56 5.27
CA ASN A 116 4.92 12.38 4.86
C ASN A 116 5.19 13.24 3.60
N PRO A 117 6.39 13.82 3.42
CA PRO A 117 6.77 14.43 2.15
C PRO A 117 6.74 13.44 0.97
N VAL A 118 7.29 12.23 1.15
CA VAL A 118 7.34 11.22 0.08
C VAL A 118 5.95 10.69 -0.27
N ILE A 119 5.08 10.47 0.72
CA ILE A 119 3.66 10.11 0.48
C ILE A 119 3.00 11.16 -0.42
N THR A 120 3.20 12.45 -0.10
CA THR A 120 2.61 13.56 -0.87
C THR A 120 3.06 13.50 -2.33
N VAL A 121 4.38 13.42 -2.56
CA VAL A 121 4.94 13.36 -3.92
C VAL A 121 4.51 12.11 -4.67
N ALA A 122 4.45 10.94 -4.02
CA ALA A 122 4.02 9.69 -4.64
C ALA A 122 2.56 9.80 -5.13
N LEU A 123 1.66 10.29 -4.27
CA LEU A 123 0.23 10.46 -4.59
C LEU A 123 0.01 11.51 -5.70
N ASP A 124 0.77 12.60 -5.69
CA ASP A 124 0.69 13.68 -6.69
C ASP A 124 1.27 13.24 -8.04
N ALA A 125 2.30 12.39 -8.02
CA ALA A 125 2.85 11.77 -9.22
C ALA A 125 1.97 10.62 -9.77
N GLY A 126 0.88 10.28 -9.08
CA GLY A 126 -0.13 9.33 -9.54
C GLY A 126 0.04 7.90 -9.02
N LEU A 127 1.07 7.62 -8.21
CA LEU A 127 1.20 6.33 -7.54
C LEU A 127 0.12 6.15 -6.47
N ASP A 128 -0.19 4.90 -6.19
CA ASP A 128 -1.03 4.50 -5.06
C ASP A 128 -0.13 4.11 -3.90
N VAL A 129 -0.41 4.66 -2.71
CA VAL A 129 0.26 4.28 -1.47
C VAL A 129 -0.62 3.26 -0.76
N THR A 130 -0.07 2.06 -0.52
CA THR A 130 -0.85 0.90 -0.09
C THR A 130 -0.50 0.39 1.30
N GLY A 131 0.66 0.78 1.84
CA GLY A 131 1.14 0.30 3.13
C GLY A 131 2.15 1.26 3.74
N LEU A 132 2.12 1.40 5.06
CA LEU A 132 3.12 2.13 5.83
C LEU A 132 3.30 1.46 7.19
N ALA A 133 4.53 1.02 7.48
CA ALA A 133 4.85 0.34 8.73
C ALA A 133 6.30 0.59 9.17
N ALA A 134 6.55 0.44 10.47
CA ALA A 134 7.90 0.44 11.01
C ALA A 134 8.66 -0.81 10.53
N SER A 135 9.91 -0.62 10.12
CA SER A 135 10.73 -1.66 9.48
C SER A 135 11.81 -2.25 10.38
N SER A 136 12.02 -1.70 11.58
CA SER A 136 13.04 -2.15 12.52
C SER A 136 12.55 -2.04 13.96
N LEU A 137 12.88 -3.05 14.78
CA LEU A 137 12.72 -3.03 16.23
C LEU A 137 14.03 -2.71 16.96
N PHE A 138 15.15 -2.62 16.24
CA PHE A 138 16.47 -2.37 16.82
C PHE A 138 16.63 -0.90 17.21
N GLU A 139 17.46 -0.65 18.21
CA GLU A 139 17.94 0.70 18.52
C GLU A 139 18.71 1.25 17.32
N GLY A 140 18.33 2.44 16.85
CA GLY A 140 18.84 3.01 15.60
C GLY A 140 17.90 4.06 15.02
N PRO A 141 18.12 4.53 13.78
CA PRO A 141 17.16 5.39 13.11
C PRO A 141 15.81 4.65 12.99
N ARG A 142 14.71 5.34 13.31
CA ARG A 142 13.36 4.79 13.15
C ARG A 142 13.03 4.71 11.67
N LEU A 143 13.16 3.51 11.11
CA LEU A 143 12.93 3.23 9.71
C LEU A 143 11.47 2.82 9.46
N GLN A 144 10.93 3.32 8.35
CA GLN A 144 9.58 3.05 7.89
C GLN A 144 9.64 2.50 6.47
N THR A 145 8.81 1.52 6.14
CA THR A 145 8.59 1.08 4.76
C THR A 145 7.29 1.68 4.25
N LEU A 146 7.35 2.25 3.04
CA LEU A 146 6.19 2.79 2.33
C LEU A 146 5.98 1.97 1.05
N ASP A 147 4.91 1.19 1.02
CA ASP A 147 4.56 0.37 -0.14
C ASP A 147 3.76 1.19 -1.15
N VAL A 148 4.12 1.04 -2.43
CA VAL A 148 3.46 1.71 -3.54
C VAL A 148 3.12 0.73 -4.67
N THR A 149 2.04 1.04 -5.37
CA THR A 149 1.65 0.39 -6.62
C THR A 149 1.24 1.43 -7.66
N GLY A 150 1.07 1.00 -8.90
CA GLY A 150 0.51 1.83 -9.95
C GLY A 150 0.38 1.11 -11.27
N THR A 151 -0.46 1.65 -12.14
CA THR A 151 -0.63 1.18 -13.51
C THR A 151 -0.46 2.35 -14.48
N GLY A 152 0.01 2.09 -15.69
CA GLY A 152 0.24 3.13 -16.69
C GLY A 152 1.36 2.78 -17.66
N THR A 153 2.02 3.80 -18.19
CA THR A 153 3.19 3.62 -19.05
C THR A 153 4.45 3.33 -18.22
N PHE A 154 5.40 2.57 -18.76
CA PHE A 154 6.70 2.37 -18.11
C PHE A 154 7.39 3.70 -17.78
N GLU A 155 7.32 4.67 -18.70
CA GLU A 155 7.87 6.02 -18.52
C GLU A 155 7.21 6.75 -17.34
N GLY A 156 5.87 6.78 -17.30
CA GLY A 156 5.12 7.49 -16.27
C GLY A 156 5.38 6.92 -14.88
N LEU A 157 5.34 5.59 -14.75
CA LEU A 157 5.59 4.89 -13.49
C LEU A 157 7.04 5.06 -13.02
N ALA A 158 8.03 4.91 -13.90
CA ALA A 158 9.44 5.12 -13.56
C ALA A 158 9.73 6.57 -13.15
N SER A 159 9.12 7.54 -13.86
CA SER A 159 9.24 8.97 -13.52
C SER A 159 8.58 9.29 -12.18
N ALA A 160 7.43 8.69 -11.88
CA ALA A 160 6.74 8.89 -10.61
C ALA A 160 7.56 8.34 -9.44
N PHE A 161 8.08 7.11 -9.56
CA PHE A 161 8.97 6.52 -8.55
C PHE A 161 10.24 7.37 -8.36
N ARG A 162 10.80 7.89 -9.46
CA ARG A 162 11.97 8.78 -9.40
C ARG A 162 11.69 10.07 -8.62
N LYS A 163 10.55 10.72 -8.83
CA LYS A 163 10.18 11.93 -8.08
C LYS A 163 10.17 11.68 -6.56
N SER A 164 9.66 10.53 -6.13
CA SER A 164 9.70 10.13 -4.72
C SER A 164 11.12 9.92 -4.21
N LEU A 165 12.02 9.30 -4.99
CA LEU A 165 13.45 9.19 -4.62
C LEU A 165 14.14 10.55 -4.52
N ASP A 166 13.82 11.48 -5.43
CA ASP A 166 14.40 12.82 -5.40
C ASP A 166 13.88 13.63 -4.19
N GLU A 167 12.65 13.37 -3.74
CA GLU A 167 12.10 13.97 -2.51
C GLU A 167 12.83 13.46 -1.26
N ILE A 168 13.13 12.16 -1.17
CA ILE A 168 13.99 11.59 -0.11
C ILE A 168 15.32 12.36 -0.06
N ARG A 169 16.00 12.52 -1.21
CA ARG A 169 17.26 13.26 -1.30
C ARG A 169 17.11 14.72 -0.90
N ARG A 170 16.00 15.37 -1.28
CA ARG A 170 15.71 16.77 -0.91
C ARG A 170 15.58 16.91 0.61
N VAL A 171 14.85 16.01 1.27
CA VAL A 171 14.69 16.00 2.73
C VAL A 171 16.04 15.76 3.41
N ARG A 172 16.85 14.77 2.97
CA ARG A 172 18.21 14.53 3.51
C ARG A 172 19.11 15.76 3.43
N ARG A 173 19.17 16.42 2.27
CA ARG A 173 19.95 17.67 2.11
C ARG A 173 19.46 18.76 3.07
N THR A 174 18.15 18.87 3.27
CA THR A 174 17.55 19.87 4.15
C THR A 174 17.84 19.58 5.62
N ALA A 175 17.77 18.31 6.03
CA ALA A 175 18.06 17.87 7.40
C ALA A 175 19.53 18.07 7.76
N ALA A 176 20.46 17.76 6.86
CA ALA A 176 21.89 18.00 7.07
C ALA A 176 22.23 19.49 7.33
N LEU A 177 21.41 20.41 6.81
CA LEU A 177 21.56 21.86 7.01
C LEU A 177 20.90 22.37 8.29
N ARG A 178 20.03 21.58 8.92
CA ARG A 178 19.30 21.96 10.16
C ARG A 178 19.89 21.20 11.34
N LEU A 179 20.61 21.91 12.22
CA LEU A 179 21.08 21.38 13.52
C LEU A 179 19.96 21.15 14.54
N THR A 180 18.70 21.43 14.19
CA THR A 180 17.57 21.34 15.12
C THR A 180 16.99 19.92 15.14
N LYS A 181 17.02 19.32 16.34
CA LYS A 181 16.29 18.08 16.64
C LYS A 181 14.81 18.25 16.29
N PHE A 182 14.19 17.16 15.84
CA PHE A 182 12.77 17.02 15.54
C PHE A 182 11.89 17.88 16.45
N ALA A 183 10.91 18.58 15.86
CA ALA A 183 9.88 19.27 16.62
C ALA A 183 9.08 18.22 17.41
N VAL A 184 9.50 17.98 18.66
CA VAL A 184 8.67 17.27 19.63
C VAL A 184 7.41 18.11 19.79
N PRO A 185 6.20 17.51 19.70
CA PRO A 185 4.97 18.25 19.90
C PRO A 185 5.04 19.02 21.23
N ALA A 186 4.99 20.34 21.17
CA ALA A 186 5.01 21.21 22.34
C ALA A 186 3.60 21.26 22.96
N VAL A 187 3.08 20.09 23.33
CA VAL A 187 1.73 19.95 23.86
C VAL A 187 1.80 19.75 25.36
N PRO A 188 0.99 20.50 26.14
CA PRO A 188 0.97 20.35 27.59
C PRO A 188 0.76 18.90 28.04
N LEU A 189 1.45 18.51 29.11
CA LEU A 189 1.36 17.15 29.66
C LEU A 189 -0.05 16.84 30.19
N GLU A 190 -0.70 17.85 30.77
CA GLU A 190 -2.09 17.79 31.23
C GLU A 190 -3.03 18.25 30.11
N SER A 191 -4.14 17.53 29.93
CA SER A 191 -5.15 17.86 28.93
C SER A 191 -6.34 18.57 29.56
N ALA A 192 -6.91 19.54 28.85
CA ALA A 192 -8.06 20.33 29.25
C ALA A 192 -8.87 20.78 28.02
N ILE A 193 -9.20 19.84 27.13
CA ILE A 193 -9.96 20.11 25.90
C ILE A 193 -11.44 20.35 26.23
N ASP A 194 -11.99 21.46 25.75
CA ASP A 194 -13.45 21.64 25.68
C ASP A 194 -13.99 20.94 24.42
N GLY A 195 -14.78 19.90 24.63
CA GLY A 195 -15.36 19.09 23.56
C GLY A 195 -16.53 19.74 22.82
N SER A 196 -17.20 20.73 23.41
CA SER A 196 -18.48 21.24 22.88
C SER A 196 -18.35 21.86 21.47
N PRO A 197 -17.33 22.68 21.18
CA PRO A 197 -17.09 23.17 19.83
C PRO A 197 -16.68 22.04 18.86
N LEU A 198 -15.95 21.04 19.35
CA LEU A 198 -15.48 19.92 18.53
C LEU A 198 -16.63 19.04 18.06
N ASP A 199 -17.60 18.76 18.93
CA ASP A 199 -18.81 18.00 18.57
C ASP A 199 -19.53 18.62 17.37
N THR A 200 -19.69 19.94 17.41
CA THR A 200 -20.37 20.71 16.36
C THR A 200 -19.62 20.63 15.04
N ILE A 201 -18.30 20.86 15.06
CA ILE A 201 -17.48 20.86 13.85
C ILE A 201 -17.34 19.46 13.27
N LEU A 202 -17.04 18.48 14.11
CA LEU A 202 -16.86 17.11 13.67
C LEU A 202 -18.18 16.47 13.25
N SER A 203 -19.33 17.02 13.65
CA SER A 203 -20.64 16.36 13.51
C SER A 203 -20.63 14.96 14.15
N MET A 204 -19.94 14.86 15.29
CA MET A 204 -19.77 13.65 16.08
C MET A 204 -20.07 14.01 17.53
N ARG A 205 -20.56 13.06 18.33
CA ARG A 205 -20.65 13.25 19.77
C ARG A 205 -19.46 12.58 20.43
N GLY A 206 -18.62 13.36 21.09
CA GLY A 206 -17.46 12.86 21.81
C GLY A 206 -17.70 12.67 23.30
N VAL A 207 -16.67 12.15 23.96
CA VAL A 207 -16.56 12.03 25.41
C VAL A 207 -15.24 12.65 25.85
N VAL A 208 -15.25 13.35 26.99
CA VAL A 208 -14.04 13.91 27.60
C VAL A 208 -13.68 13.06 28.82
N ILE A 209 -12.50 12.44 28.80
CA ILE A 209 -11.99 11.62 29.90
C ILE A 209 -10.61 12.14 30.26
N SER A 210 -10.41 12.54 31.53
CA SER A 210 -9.16 13.15 31.99
C SER A 210 -8.68 14.31 31.11
N GLY A 211 -9.63 15.13 30.65
CA GLY A 211 -9.38 16.29 29.80
C GLY A 211 -9.03 16.00 28.33
N VAL A 212 -9.01 14.73 27.92
CA VAL A 212 -8.85 14.31 26.51
C VAL A 212 -10.22 14.10 25.89
N TYR A 213 -10.49 14.75 24.77
CA TYR A 213 -11.70 14.54 23.98
C TYR A 213 -11.51 13.34 23.04
N LYS A 214 -12.50 12.46 22.93
CA LYS A 214 -12.52 11.34 21.97
C LYS A 214 -13.88 11.22 21.29
N ALA A 215 -13.89 11.05 19.97
CA ALA A 215 -15.09 10.77 19.20
C ALA A 215 -14.84 9.65 18.18
N ALA A 216 -15.89 8.89 17.84
CA ALA A 216 -15.82 7.81 16.87
C ALA A 216 -17.12 7.62 16.08
N ILE A 217 -16.99 7.23 14.81
CA ILE A 217 -18.08 6.75 13.95
C ILE A 217 -17.78 5.29 13.58
N GLY A 218 -18.80 4.44 13.69
CA GLY A 218 -18.69 3.02 13.39
C GLY A 218 -18.93 2.70 11.92
N SER A 219 -18.10 1.82 11.37
CA SER A 219 -18.35 1.11 10.12
C SER A 219 -18.85 -0.30 10.43
N ARG A 220 -19.38 -0.99 9.41
CA ARG A 220 -19.84 -2.37 9.50
C ARG A 220 -19.19 -3.21 8.41
N ALA A 221 -18.83 -4.44 8.75
CA ALA A 221 -18.40 -5.46 7.81
C ALA A 221 -18.93 -6.83 8.25
N VAL A 222 -18.83 -7.83 7.37
CA VAL A 222 -19.13 -9.23 7.67
C VAL A 222 -17.81 -9.99 7.72
N LEU A 223 -17.55 -10.69 8.81
CA LEU A 223 -16.39 -11.56 9.00
C LEU A 223 -16.89 -12.96 9.38
N HIS A 224 -16.48 -13.98 8.62
CA HIS A 224 -16.95 -15.37 8.82
C HIS A 224 -18.49 -15.51 8.83
N GLY A 225 -19.21 -14.68 8.07
CA GLY A 225 -20.67 -14.68 8.02
C GLY A 225 -21.35 -13.86 9.12
N GLU A 226 -20.59 -13.33 10.08
CA GLU A 226 -21.11 -12.57 11.22
C GLU A 226 -20.83 -11.08 11.09
N LEU A 227 -21.77 -10.25 11.58
CA LEU A 227 -21.65 -8.80 11.55
C LEU A 227 -20.64 -8.32 12.60
N ILE A 228 -19.65 -7.53 12.15
CA ILE A 228 -18.69 -6.84 13.02
C ILE A 228 -18.86 -5.32 12.89
N GLY A 229 -18.57 -4.58 13.96
CA GLY A 229 -18.85 -3.13 14.02
C GLY A 229 -17.90 -2.33 14.92
N ARG A 230 -18.33 -1.12 15.29
CA ARG A 230 -17.52 -0.12 16.01
C ARG A 230 -16.72 -0.67 17.19
N GLU A 231 -17.39 -1.36 18.11
CA GLU A 231 -16.75 -1.87 19.34
C GLU A 231 -15.82 -3.07 19.08
N MET A 232 -15.82 -3.59 17.85
CA MET A 232 -14.89 -4.62 17.36
C MET A 232 -13.75 -4.04 16.52
N GLY A 233 -13.53 -2.72 16.57
CA GLY A 233 -12.44 -2.04 15.87
C GLY A 233 -12.79 -1.52 14.46
N MET A 234 -14.03 -1.67 14.00
CA MET A 234 -14.47 -1.10 12.72
C MET A 234 -14.90 0.36 12.91
N SER A 235 -13.94 1.27 13.09
CA SER A 235 -14.28 2.68 13.37
C SER A 235 -13.29 3.68 12.82
N THR A 236 -13.81 4.79 12.32
CA THR A 236 -13.05 6.04 12.21
C THR A 236 -13.15 6.78 13.54
N TRP A 237 -12.03 7.13 14.15
CA TRP A 237 -12.00 7.80 15.44
C TRP A 237 -10.90 8.86 15.52
N VAL A 238 -11.10 9.82 16.41
CA VAL A 238 -10.14 10.89 16.69
C VAL A 238 -10.15 11.22 18.18
N SER A 239 -8.97 11.47 18.71
CA SER A 239 -8.74 11.99 20.06
C SER A 239 -7.98 13.30 20.00
N PHE A 240 -8.30 14.23 20.89
CA PHE A 240 -7.63 15.52 21.05
C PHE A 240 -7.11 15.62 22.49
N ALA A 241 -5.81 15.89 22.63
CA ALA A 241 -5.12 16.06 23.91
C ALA A 241 -4.36 17.39 23.93
N GLY A 242 -4.09 17.94 25.11
CA GLY A 242 -3.53 19.28 25.30
C GLY A 242 -4.58 20.32 25.70
N THR A 243 -4.44 21.55 25.21
CA THR A 243 -5.40 22.65 25.44
C THR A 243 -6.06 23.08 24.13
N ASN A 244 -7.12 23.88 24.20
CA ASN A 244 -7.82 24.35 23.00
C ASN A 244 -6.90 25.12 22.04
N ASP A 245 -5.89 25.84 22.55
CA ASP A 245 -4.96 26.61 21.72
C ASP A 245 -3.75 25.78 21.24
N HIS A 246 -3.41 24.70 21.97
CA HIS A 246 -2.25 23.85 21.70
C HIS A 246 -2.64 22.38 21.90
N ALA A 247 -3.15 21.77 20.84
CA ALA A 247 -3.63 20.39 20.85
C ALA A 247 -2.81 19.49 19.93
N VAL A 248 -2.77 18.20 20.26
CA VAL A 248 -2.51 17.12 19.30
C VAL A 248 -3.83 16.42 19.00
N ALA A 249 -4.08 16.17 17.72
CA ALA A 249 -5.08 15.22 17.27
C ALA A 249 -4.39 13.92 16.86
N HIS A 250 -4.88 12.78 17.34
CA HIS A 250 -4.45 11.46 16.91
C HIS A 250 -5.67 10.60 16.64
N GLY A 251 -5.63 9.79 15.59
CA GLY A 251 -6.80 9.02 15.21
C GLY A 251 -6.52 7.98 14.16
N GLU A 252 -7.62 7.48 13.62
CA GLU A 252 -7.66 6.47 12.59
C GLU A 252 -8.87 6.70 11.69
N PHE A 253 -8.67 6.52 10.40
CA PHE A 253 -9.76 6.35 9.44
C PHE A 253 -9.87 4.89 9.04
N ALA A 254 -11.08 4.35 9.06
CA ALA A 254 -11.42 3.08 8.43
C ALA A 254 -11.97 3.36 7.03
N GLU A 255 -11.25 2.93 5.99
CA GLU A 255 -11.57 3.21 4.59
C GLU A 255 -11.54 1.94 3.74
N THR A 256 -12.26 1.94 2.63
CA THR A 256 -12.21 0.89 1.61
C THR A 256 -10.96 1.05 0.71
N PRO A 257 -10.50 -0.02 0.04
CA PRO A 257 -9.39 0.09 -0.92
C PRO A 257 -9.59 1.20 -1.97
N ASP A 258 -10.82 1.35 -2.48
CA ASP A 258 -11.15 2.33 -3.52
C ASP A 258 -11.07 3.78 -3.01
N GLY A 259 -11.42 4.03 -1.75
CA GLY A 259 -11.37 5.35 -1.13
C GLY A 259 -9.98 5.78 -0.65
N LEU A 260 -9.04 4.82 -0.51
CA LEU A 260 -7.76 5.04 0.18
C LEU A 260 -6.96 6.19 -0.43
N LYS A 261 -6.72 6.21 -1.74
CA LYS A 261 -5.93 7.26 -2.40
C LYS A 261 -6.49 8.66 -2.13
N THR A 262 -7.80 8.79 -2.22
CA THR A 262 -8.53 10.04 -1.99
C THR A 262 -8.41 10.50 -0.55
N LEU A 263 -8.58 9.58 0.40
CA LEU A 263 -8.39 9.84 1.83
C LEU A 263 -6.96 10.33 2.14
N LEU A 264 -5.93 9.63 1.63
CA LEU A 264 -4.53 9.99 1.88
C LEU A 264 -4.21 11.39 1.32
N LYS A 265 -4.71 11.72 0.11
CA LYS A 265 -4.57 13.07 -0.45
C LYS A 265 -5.26 14.13 0.41
N ALA A 266 -6.46 13.85 0.91
CA ALA A 266 -7.19 14.77 1.76
C ALA A 266 -6.43 15.07 3.06
N LEU A 267 -5.91 14.03 3.74
CA LEU A 267 -5.07 14.17 4.94
C LEU A 267 -3.85 15.06 4.67
N ARG A 268 -3.10 14.75 3.60
CA ARG A 268 -1.89 15.50 3.24
C ARG A 268 -2.19 16.95 2.86
N SER A 269 -3.28 17.21 2.14
CA SER A 269 -3.70 18.57 1.77
C SER A 269 -4.01 19.48 2.97
N LYS A 270 -4.32 18.89 4.14
CA LYS A 270 -4.60 19.61 5.38
C LYS A 270 -3.43 19.59 6.37
N GLY A 271 -2.26 19.14 5.92
CA GLY A 271 -1.07 19.06 6.76
C GLY A 271 -1.20 18.00 7.88
N ILE A 272 -2.12 17.05 7.73
CA ILE A 272 -2.27 15.94 8.67
C ILE A 272 -1.26 14.84 8.29
N ASN A 273 -0.50 14.38 9.28
CA ASN A 273 0.55 13.40 9.09
C ASN A 273 -0.01 11.98 9.19
N ILE A 274 0.36 11.14 8.23
CA ILE A 274 0.05 9.71 8.20
C ILE A 274 1.16 8.97 8.95
N ILE A 275 0.75 8.02 9.81
CA ILE A 275 1.63 7.25 10.71
C ILE A 275 1.75 5.80 10.26
N SER A 276 0.64 5.18 9.89
CA SER A 276 0.61 3.81 9.39
C SER A 276 -0.61 3.57 8.53
N ILE A 277 -0.49 2.62 7.61
CA ILE A 277 -1.56 2.16 6.72
C ILE A 277 -1.52 0.63 6.79
N ARG A 278 -2.57 0.04 7.36
CA ARG A 278 -2.61 -1.41 7.64
C ARG A 278 -4.03 -1.94 7.75
N ASN A 279 -4.17 -3.26 7.72
CA ASN A 279 -5.43 -3.96 7.98
C ASN A 279 -5.44 -4.49 9.43
N HIS A 280 -6.54 -4.31 10.16
CA HIS A 280 -6.75 -4.96 11.46
C HIS A 280 -7.35 -6.36 11.31
N THR A 281 -8.15 -6.54 10.27
CA THR A 281 -8.95 -7.72 10.00
C THR A 281 -8.62 -8.22 8.59
N LEU A 282 -8.73 -9.54 8.38
CA LEU A 282 -8.52 -10.16 7.09
C LEU A 282 -9.71 -11.07 6.78
N GLY A 283 -10.26 -10.96 5.57
CA GLY A 283 -11.42 -11.75 5.12
C GLY A 283 -12.77 -11.14 5.48
N GLU A 284 -12.79 -9.90 5.96
CA GLU A 284 -14.00 -9.11 6.12
C GLU A 284 -14.51 -8.54 4.79
N HIS A 285 -15.83 -8.39 4.68
CA HIS A 285 -16.48 -7.77 3.52
C HIS A 285 -17.45 -6.64 3.92
N PRO A 286 -17.35 -5.45 3.29
CA PRO A 286 -16.27 -5.03 2.39
C PRO A 286 -14.92 -4.98 3.11
N GLN A 287 -13.82 -5.11 2.36
CA GLN A 287 -12.47 -5.00 2.93
C GLN A 287 -12.24 -3.56 3.42
N PHE A 288 -11.57 -3.42 4.55
CA PHE A 288 -11.13 -2.12 5.06
C PHE A 288 -9.61 -2.03 5.15
N VAL A 289 -9.11 -0.81 5.07
CA VAL A 289 -7.74 -0.39 5.34
C VAL A 289 -7.81 0.73 6.38
N PHE A 290 -6.94 0.66 7.37
CA PHE A 290 -6.93 1.58 8.50
C PHE A 290 -5.72 2.52 8.39
N VAL A 291 -6.00 3.81 8.40
CA VAL A 291 -4.99 4.87 8.27
C VAL A 291 -4.88 5.63 9.59
N HIS A 292 -3.79 5.39 10.31
CA HIS A 292 -3.48 6.17 11.50
C HIS A 292 -2.87 7.51 11.12
N PHE A 293 -3.27 8.54 11.85
CA PHE A 293 -2.78 9.89 11.62
C PHE A 293 -2.52 10.65 12.92
N TRP A 294 -1.76 11.73 12.79
CA TRP A 294 -1.72 12.78 13.80
C TRP A 294 -1.56 14.17 13.19
N GLY A 295 -1.86 15.19 13.99
CA GLY A 295 -1.57 16.58 13.69
C GLY A 295 -1.47 17.41 14.97
N GLN A 296 -0.94 18.62 14.86
CA GLN A 296 -0.90 19.59 15.96
C GLN A 296 -1.34 20.96 15.45
N ASP A 297 -2.14 21.65 16.25
CA ASP A 297 -2.68 23.00 16.01
C ASP A 297 -3.53 23.40 17.24
N SER A 298 -4.30 24.48 17.15
CA SER A 298 -5.48 24.62 18.01
C SER A 298 -6.49 23.49 17.78
N ALA A 299 -7.22 23.09 18.82
CA ALA A 299 -8.23 22.05 18.75
C ALA A 299 -9.30 22.34 17.69
N LEU A 300 -9.66 23.63 17.53
CA LEU A 300 -10.63 24.08 16.54
C LEU A 300 -10.15 23.88 15.10
N GLU A 301 -8.90 24.26 14.80
CA GLU A 301 -8.32 24.09 13.47
C GLU A 301 -8.10 22.62 13.13
N LEU A 302 -7.66 21.81 14.11
CA LEU A 302 -7.59 20.36 13.94
C LEU A 302 -8.96 19.77 13.63
N ALA A 303 -10.02 20.14 14.36
CA ALA A 303 -11.36 19.64 14.09
C ALA A 303 -11.86 20.00 12.68
N LYS A 304 -11.59 21.22 12.21
CA LYS A 304 -11.93 21.63 10.83
C LYS A 304 -11.18 20.82 9.78
N LYS A 305 -9.89 20.58 9.99
CA LYS A 305 -9.06 19.74 9.11
C LYS A 305 -9.60 18.31 9.05
N ILE A 306 -9.93 17.71 10.20
CA ILE A 306 -10.50 16.35 10.26
C ILE A 306 -11.90 16.29 9.65
N ARG A 307 -12.75 17.31 9.87
CA ARG A 307 -14.07 17.40 9.22
C ARG A 307 -13.95 17.43 7.70
N TYR A 308 -13.03 18.21 7.14
CA TYR A 308 -12.76 18.20 5.69
C TYR A 308 -12.41 16.80 5.17
N VAL A 309 -11.59 16.06 5.91
CA VAL A 309 -11.20 14.70 5.53
C VAL A 309 -12.39 13.74 5.61
N LEU A 310 -13.19 13.82 6.68
CA LEU A 310 -14.44 13.05 6.83
C LEU A 310 -15.44 13.36 5.70
N ASP A 311 -15.58 14.62 5.29
CA ASP A 311 -16.46 15.00 4.17
C ASP A 311 -15.96 14.44 2.84
N THR A 312 -14.64 14.46 2.63
CA THR A 312 -14.02 13.86 1.44
C THR A 312 -14.21 12.34 1.43
N GLN A 313 -14.12 11.70 2.61
CA GLN A 313 -14.31 10.27 2.79
C GLN A 313 -15.69 9.80 2.30
N VAL A 314 -16.74 10.54 2.66
CA VAL A 314 -18.12 10.21 2.30
C VAL A 314 -18.56 10.80 0.96
N GLY A 315 -17.63 11.34 0.17
CA GLY A 315 -17.88 11.91 -1.15
C GLY A 315 -18.61 13.26 -1.14
N ALA A 316 -18.71 13.94 0.01
CA ALA A 316 -19.32 15.27 0.10
C ALA A 316 -18.39 16.39 -0.43
N MET A 317 -17.10 16.10 -0.60
CA MET A 317 -16.08 17.01 -1.13
C MET A 317 -15.23 16.29 -2.16
N ALA A 318 -15.02 16.89 -3.34
CA ALA A 318 -14.00 16.41 -4.28
C ALA A 318 -12.61 16.87 -3.80
N PRO A 319 -11.56 16.02 -3.83
CA PRO A 319 -10.21 16.47 -3.52
C PRO A 319 -9.80 17.58 -4.48
N ASN A 320 -9.50 18.77 -3.95
CA ASN A 320 -9.23 19.97 -4.75
C ASN A 320 -7.94 19.79 -5.58
N PRO A 321 -8.00 19.71 -6.93
CA PRO A 321 -6.82 19.49 -7.75
C PRO A 321 -5.99 20.77 -8.02
N ARG A 322 -6.37 21.93 -7.46
CA ARG A 322 -5.95 23.25 -7.96
C ARG A 322 -5.59 24.33 -6.93
N GLU A 323 -5.00 23.99 -5.79
CA GLU A 323 -4.17 24.98 -5.08
C GLU A 323 -2.74 24.92 -5.65
N LYS A 324 -2.50 25.71 -6.71
CA LYS A 324 -1.16 25.98 -7.23
C LYS A 324 -0.37 26.78 -6.19
N ILE A 325 0.82 26.30 -5.83
CA ILE A 325 1.94 27.13 -5.33
C ILE A 325 2.84 27.44 -6.52
#